data_AF-A0A8J6VRK5-F1
#
_entry.id   AF-A0A8J6VRK5-F1
#
_cell.length_a   1.000
_cell.length_b   1.000
_cell.length_c   1.000
_cell.angle_alpha   90.00
_cell.angle_beta   90.00
_cell.angle_gamma   90.00
#
_symmetry.space_group_name_H-M   'P 1'
#
loop_
_entity.id
_entity.type
_entity.pdbx_description
1 polymer ?
#
loop_
_entity_poly.entity_id
_entity_poly.type
_entity_poly.pdbx_seq_one_letter_code
_entity_poly.pdbx_strand_id
1 'polypeptide(L)'
;MALNPIVMQAIEKLDYRVTTGDVASQSGLDIKLAEQDLLALASEAGGHLQVSDSGEIAYLFPRNFRGVLRNKYLRLRLQEWWNKIWKILFYLIRISFGILLIASLVLIAVSIFVLITATNASREGGDERRDSGGGGFIFLPRFWFGPDLFWIFYPDYYDRRSYYRQRQTTSRRGIEPNNEMNFLEAVFSFLFGDGNPNADLDERRWQSIATVIRNNSGAVAAEQVAPYLDDLGTGYNREYEDYMLPVLSRFNGRPEVSPDGQIVYHFPELQVTAKQNRSKSVAAYLKESLWKFSHASSGQVAIAIGLGVANLAGAIFLGTLLTDPALIAEIGGLIAFVDVIYPLLLAYGIAFIGIPLIRYFWVKWRNQKVEARNRQRQEHAMLLSQATPELQSKIAYAKQFAAETVISADNLAYTTEQDLLEQEASNPDKVDAEWRRRLEQGF
;
A
#
# COMPACT_ATOMS: atom_id res chain seq x y z
N MET A 1 -11.30 12.58 -8.95
CA MET A 1 -11.61 13.98 -9.31
C MET A 1 -11.85 14.01 -10.81
N ALA A 2 -12.99 14.52 -11.27
CA ALA A 2 -13.21 14.68 -12.71
C ALA A 2 -12.47 15.94 -13.15
N LEU A 3 -11.50 15.81 -14.05
CA LEU A 3 -10.74 16.95 -14.56
C LEU A 3 -11.65 17.85 -15.41
N ASN A 4 -11.58 19.15 -15.17
CA ASN A 4 -12.47 20.12 -15.80
C ASN A 4 -12.13 20.31 -17.29
N PRO A 5 -13.04 19.98 -18.23
CA PRO A 5 -12.77 20.10 -19.66
C PRO A 5 -12.56 21.54 -20.12
N ILE A 6 -13.13 22.52 -19.41
CA ILE A 6 -13.02 23.94 -19.74
C ILE A 6 -11.58 24.41 -19.54
N VAL A 7 -10.96 24.06 -18.41
CA VAL A 7 -9.56 24.39 -18.10
C VAL A 7 -8.62 23.72 -19.12
N MET A 8 -8.88 22.47 -19.49
CA MET A 8 -8.08 21.79 -20.52
C MET A 8 -8.15 22.50 -21.88
N GLN A 9 -9.31 23.02 -22.28
CA GLN A 9 -9.44 23.79 -23.53
C GLN A 9 -8.76 25.15 -23.44
N ALA A 10 -8.82 25.81 -22.27
CA ALA A 10 -8.12 27.07 -22.05
C ALA A 10 -6.60 26.90 -22.22
N ILE A 11 -6.02 25.84 -21.63
CA ILE A 11 -4.59 25.51 -21.78
C ILE A 11 -4.20 25.30 -23.24
N GLU A 12 -5.02 24.59 -24.03
CA GLU A 12 -4.76 24.36 -25.45
C GLU A 12 -4.81 25.64 -26.28
N LYS A 13 -5.74 26.54 -25.98
CA LYS A 13 -5.86 27.84 -26.66
C LYS A 13 -4.70 28.78 -26.35
N LEU A 14 -4.13 28.67 -25.15
CA LEU A 14 -3.02 29.47 -24.65
C LEU A 14 -1.64 28.83 -24.95
N ASP A 15 -1.57 27.95 -25.96
CA ASP A 15 -0.34 27.25 -26.40
C ASP A 15 0.43 26.55 -25.25
N TYR A 16 -0.32 25.92 -24.32
CA TYR A 16 0.21 25.05 -23.28
C TYR A 16 1.14 25.71 -22.24
N ARG A 17 1.35 27.02 -22.30
CA ARG A 17 2.07 27.80 -21.28
C ARG A 17 1.12 28.83 -20.70
N VAL A 18 0.74 28.64 -19.43
CA VAL A 18 -0.36 29.41 -18.83
C VAL A 18 -0.06 29.89 -17.42
N THR A 19 -0.56 31.06 -17.07
CA THR A 19 -0.70 31.47 -15.67
C THR A 19 -2.10 31.17 -15.15
N THR A 20 -2.29 31.19 -13.84
CA THR A 20 -3.62 31.08 -13.21
C THR A 20 -4.57 32.16 -13.72
N GLY A 21 -4.08 33.39 -13.94
CA GLY A 21 -4.85 34.50 -14.46
C GLY A 21 -5.31 34.31 -15.90
N ASP A 22 -4.45 33.77 -16.76
CA ASP A 22 -4.80 33.47 -18.16
C ASP A 22 -5.90 32.42 -18.23
N VAL A 23 -5.77 31.36 -17.43
CA VAL A 23 -6.78 30.28 -17.36
C VAL A 23 -8.10 30.81 -16.84
N ALA A 24 -8.11 31.58 -15.75
CA ALA A 24 -9.34 32.16 -15.20
C ALA A 24 -10.02 33.07 -16.23
N SER A 25 -9.26 33.94 -16.89
CA SER A 25 -9.77 34.87 -17.91
C SER A 25 -10.31 34.15 -19.15
N GLN A 26 -9.61 33.11 -19.60
CA GLN A 26 -9.99 32.36 -20.80
C GLN A 26 -11.15 31.37 -20.56
N SER A 27 -11.29 30.86 -19.34
CA SER A 27 -12.32 29.88 -18.95
C SER A 27 -13.57 30.51 -18.34
N GLY A 28 -13.48 31.75 -17.84
CA GLY A 28 -14.54 32.42 -17.09
C GLY A 28 -14.77 31.84 -15.69
N LEU A 29 -13.83 31.04 -15.18
CA LEU A 29 -13.91 30.45 -13.84
C LEU A 29 -13.40 31.42 -12.77
N ASP A 30 -13.89 31.22 -11.54
CA ASP A 30 -13.29 31.86 -10.37
C ASP A 30 -11.80 31.53 -10.26
N ILE A 31 -10.98 32.51 -9.87
CA ILE A 31 -9.52 32.37 -9.82
C ILE A 31 -9.11 31.18 -8.93
N LYS A 32 -9.78 30.97 -7.80
CA LYS A 32 -9.45 29.87 -6.87
C LYS A 32 -9.77 28.51 -7.50
N LEU A 33 -10.88 28.40 -8.23
CA LEU A 33 -11.24 27.17 -8.94
C LEU A 33 -10.29 26.90 -10.11
N ALA A 34 -9.97 27.93 -10.89
CA ALA A 34 -9.02 27.85 -12.00
C ALA A 34 -7.65 27.39 -11.51
N GLU A 35 -7.16 27.93 -10.39
CA GLU A 35 -5.90 27.54 -9.76
C GLU A 35 -5.90 26.08 -9.33
N GLN A 36 -6.95 25.63 -8.64
CA GLN A 36 -7.09 24.25 -8.16
C GLN A 36 -7.11 23.24 -9.32
N ASP A 37 -7.91 23.53 -10.36
CA ASP A 37 -8.02 22.67 -11.53
C ASP A 37 -6.72 22.66 -12.36
N LEU A 38 -6.07 23.82 -12.51
CA LEU A 38 -4.80 23.97 -13.22
C LEU A 38 -3.70 23.14 -12.54
N LEU A 39 -3.61 23.23 -11.22
CA LEU A 39 -2.63 22.52 -10.42
C LEU A 39 -2.89 21.01 -10.40
N ALA A 40 -4.16 20.59 -10.31
CA ALA A 40 -4.53 19.19 -10.44
C ALA A 40 -4.16 18.63 -11.82
N LEU A 41 -4.41 19.39 -12.89
CA LEU A 41 -4.00 19.01 -14.24
C LEU A 41 -2.48 18.94 -14.38
N ALA A 42 -1.74 19.91 -13.84
CA ALA A 42 -0.28 19.92 -13.88
C ALA A 42 0.29 18.69 -13.16
N SER A 43 -0.23 18.37 -11.97
CA SER A 43 0.17 17.18 -11.22
C SER A 43 -0.16 15.88 -11.94
N GLU A 44 -1.31 15.78 -12.62
CA GLU A 44 -1.77 14.54 -13.22
C GLU A 44 -1.15 14.29 -14.59
N ALA A 45 -0.90 15.36 -15.36
CA ALA A 45 -0.47 15.31 -16.75
C ALA A 45 1.05 15.53 -16.95
N GLY A 46 1.79 15.80 -15.89
CA GLY A 46 3.24 16.05 -15.94
C GLY A 46 3.58 17.46 -16.42
N GLY A 47 2.90 18.47 -15.86
CA GLY A 47 3.25 19.87 -16.09
C GLY A 47 4.53 20.26 -15.36
N HIS A 48 5.11 21.38 -15.78
CA HIS A 48 6.33 21.96 -15.21
C HIS A 48 6.06 23.36 -14.68
N LEU A 49 6.76 23.74 -13.62
CA LEU A 49 6.77 25.11 -13.11
C LEU A 49 7.85 25.93 -13.82
N GLN A 50 7.51 27.14 -14.25
CA GLN A 50 8.45 28.13 -14.77
C GLN A 50 8.34 29.41 -13.96
N VAL A 51 9.49 29.96 -13.59
CA VAL A 51 9.59 31.19 -12.81
C VAL A 51 10.16 32.30 -13.71
N SER A 52 9.54 33.47 -13.71
CA SER A 52 10.08 34.66 -14.39
C SER A 52 11.09 35.40 -13.51
N ASP A 53 11.88 36.30 -14.12
CA ASP A 53 12.77 37.20 -13.38
C ASP A 53 12.01 38.13 -12.40
N SER A 54 10.71 38.35 -12.62
CA SER A 54 9.83 39.11 -11.74
C SER A 54 9.24 38.29 -10.59
N GLY A 55 9.50 36.98 -10.52
CA GLY A 55 8.95 36.07 -9.52
C GLY A 55 7.55 35.55 -9.83
N GLU A 56 7.05 35.75 -11.06
CA GLU A 56 5.77 35.20 -11.50
C GLU A 56 5.91 33.74 -11.94
N ILE A 57 4.85 32.96 -11.76
CA ILE A 57 4.87 31.52 -12.03
C ILE A 57 3.94 31.19 -13.20
N ALA A 58 4.50 30.50 -14.18
CA ALA A 58 3.77 29.93 -15.31
C ALA A 58 3.84 28.39 -15.28
N TYR A 59 2.77 27.75 -15.72
CA TYR A 59 2.66 26.29 -15.84
C TYR A 59 2.83 25.91 -17.30
N LEU A 60 3.81 25.04 -17.58
CA LEU A 60 4.05 24.49 -18.90
C LEU A 60 3.51 23.06 -18.99
N PHE A 61 2.64 22.79 -19.95
CA PHE A 61 2.05 21.49 -20.20
C PHE A 61 2.67 20.80 -21.42
N PRO A 62 2.80 19.46 -21.40
CA PRO A 62 3.18 18.73 -22.60
C PRO A 62 2.06 18.82 -23.65
N ARG A 63 2.40 19.00 -24.93
CA ARG A 63 1.41 19.14 -26.01
C ARG A 63 0.44 17.95 -26.13
N ASN A 64 0.84 16.79 -25.65
CA ASN A 64 0.02 15.57 -25.62
C ASN A 64 -0.61 15.28 -24.25
N PHE A 65 -0.76 16.27 -23.36
CA PHE A 65 -1.20 16.06 -21.98
C PHE A 65 -2.55 15.33 -21.86
N ARG A 66 -3.51 15.56 -22.79
CA ARG A 66 -4.78 14.79 -22.84
C ARG A 66 -4.55 13.28 -23.04
N GLY A 67 -3.58 12.92 -23.88
CA GLY A 67 -3.19 11.53 -24.10
C GLY A 67 -2.57 10.91 -22.86
N VAL A 68 -1.70 11.67 -22.16
CA VAL A 68 -1.09 11.26 -20.89
C VAL A 68 -2.17 10.98 -19.84
N LEU A 69 -3.12 11.90 -19.67
CA LEU A 69 -4.24 11.76 -18.74
C LEU A 69 -5.10 10.54 -19.06
N ARG A 70 -5.52 10.37 -20.32
CA ARG A 70 -6.35 9.24 -20.73
C ARG A 70 -5.68 7.90 -20.46
N ASN A 71 -4.40 7.77 -20.80
CA ASN A 71 -3.63 6.55 -20.56
C ASN A 71 -3.51 6.24 -19.06
N LYS A 72 -3.31 7.28 -18.25
CA LYS A 72 -3.25 7.15 -16.79
C LYS A 72 -4.57 6.66 -16.20
N TYR A 73 -5.70 7.27 -16.55
CA TYR A 73 -7.02 6.84 -16.06
C TYR A 73 -7.41 5.44 -16.55
N LEU A 74 -7.10 5.10 -17.82
CA LEU A 74 -7.33 3.75 -18.33
C LEU A 74 -6.53 2.72 -17.53
N ARG A 75 -5.25 2.99 -17.26
CA ARG A 75 -4.40 2.13 -16.44
C ARG A 75 -4.94 1.98 -15.02
N LEU A 76 -5.39 3.06 -14.38
CA LEU A 76 -5.98 3.02 -13.04
C LEU A 76 -7.26 2.19 -13.00
N ARG A 77 -8.18 2.39 -13.94
CA ARG A 77 -9.42 1.59 -14.03
C ARG A 77 -9.13 0.12 -14.28
N LEU A 78 -8.18 -0.17 -15.17
CA LEU A 78 -7.78 -1.54 -15.46
C LEU A 78 -7.15 -2.20 -14.23
N GLN A 79 -6.33 -1.46 -13.48
CA GLN A 79 -5.73 -1.93 -12.23
C GLN A 79 -6.79 -2.17 -11.14
N GLU A 80 -7.77 -1.30 -10.97
CA GLU A 80 -8.88 -1.51 -10.03
C GLU A 80 -9.69 -2.78 -10.36
N TRP A 81 -10.02 -2.95 -11.64
CA TRP A 81 -10.74 -4.13 -12.11
C TRP A 81 -9.90 -5.40 -11.92
N TRP A 82 -8.62 -5.34 -12.26
CA TRP A 82 -7.67 -6.43 -12.06
C TRP A 82 -7.52 -6.78 -10.57
N ASN A 83 -7.46 -5.78 -9.68
CA ASN A 83 -7.40 -5.99 -8.24
C ASN A 83 -8.65 -6.72 -7.72
N LYS A 84 -9.86 -6.37 -8.20
CA LYS A 84 -11.09 -7.08 -7.85
C LYS A 84 -11.04 -8.55 -8.29
N ILE A 85 -10.56 -8.81 -9.50
CA ILE A 85 -10.39 -10.17 -10.02
C ILE A 85 -9.38 -10.95 -9.18
N TRP A 86 -8.22 -10.36 -8.88
CA TRP A 86 -7.21 -11.03 -8.05
C TRP A 86 -7.71 -11.34 -6.65
N LYS A 87 -8.52 -10.45 -6.03
CA LYS A 87 -9.15 -10.75 -4.74
C LYS A 87 -9.99 -12.03 -4.80
N ILE A 88 -10.85 -12.16 -5.81
CA ILE A 88 -11.71 -13.33 -6.01
C ILE A 88 -10.87 -14.57 -6.37
N LEU A 89 -9.91 -14.42 -7.28
CA LEU A 89 -9.06 -15.52 -7.72
C LEU A 89 -8.21 -16.08 -6.58
N PHE A 90 -7.55 -15.23 -5.80
CA PHE A 90 -6.78 -15.66 -4.63
C PHE A 90 -7.67 -16.26 -3.53
N TYR A 91 -8.89 -15.75 -3.37
CA TYR A 91 -9.87 -16.35 -2.47
C TYR A 91 -10.18 -17.81 -2.86
N LEU A 92 -10.48 -18.05 -4.15
CA LEU A 92 -10.76 -19.39 -4.67
C LEU A 92 -9.53 -20.31 -4.58
N ILE A 93 -8.36 -19.82 -5.02
CA ILE A 93 -7.09 -20.57 -4.95
C ILE A 93 -6.82 -21.01 -3.52
N ARG A 94 -6.99 -20.11 -2.54
CA ARG A 94 -6.73 -20.41 -1.13
C ARG A 94 -7.62 -21.53 -0.60
N ILE A 95 -8.93 -21.48 -0.87
CA ILE A 95 -9.87 -22.52 -0.42
C ILE A 95 -9.55 -23.84 -1.11
N SER A 96 -9.34 -23.82 -2.43
CA SER A 96 -9.03 -25.04 -3.18
C SER A 96 -7.71 -25.67 -2.73
N PHE A 97 -6.71 -24.85 -2.42
CA PHE A 97 -5.38 -25.32 -2.07
C PHE A 97 -5.38 -26.16 -0.78
N GLY A 98 -5.99 -25.67 0.29
CA GLY A 98 -6.01 -26.42 1.57
C GLY A 98 -6.69 -27.78 1.43
N ILE A 99 -7.79 -27.83 0.68
CA ILE A 99 -8.53 -29.07 0.41
C ILE A 99 -7.71 -30.01 -0.47
N LEU A 100 -7.13 -29.50 -1.57
CA LEU A 100 -6.31 -30.28 -2.49
C LEU A 100 -5.06 -30.84 -1.82
N LEU A 101 -4.45 -30.10 -0.88
CA LEU A 101 -3.29 -30.57 -0.12
C LEU A 101 -3.60 -31.83 0.68
N ILE A 102 -4.70 -31.79 1.44
CA ILE A 102 -5.11 -32.91 2.28
C ILE A 102 -5.57 -34.07 1.40
N ALA A 103 -6.38 -33.79 0.38
CA ALA A 103 -6.85 -34.80 -0.56
C ALA A 103 -5.69 -35.49 -1.29
N SER A 104 -4.69 -34.74 -1.76
CA SER A 104 -3.53 -35.33 -2.45
C SER A 104 -2.75 -36.26 -1.53
N LEU A 105 -2.48 -35.83 -0.29
CA LEU A 105 -1.74 -36.62 0.68
C LEU A 105 -2.46 -37.94 1.01
N VAL A 106 -3.78 -37.86 1.26
CA VAL A 106 -4.60 -39.02 1.59
C VAL A 106 -4.72 -39.97 0.40
N LEU A 107 -5.00 -39.45 -0.80
CA LEU A 107 -5.11 -40.28 -2.00
C LEU A 107 -3.80 -41.00 -2.32
N ILE A 108 -2.67 -40.30 -2.24
CA ILE A 108 -1.34 -40.90 -2.47
C ILE A 108 -1.08 -42.00 -1.43
N ALA A 109 -1.26 -41.70 -0.14
CA ALA A 109 -0.98 -42.65 0.93
C ALA A 109 -1.87 -43.91 0.87
N VAL A 110 -3.18 -43.74 0.67
CA VAL A 110 -4.13 -44.85 0.57
C VAL A 110 -3.86 -45.70 -0.67
N SER A 111 -3.53 -45.07 -1.81
CA SER A 111 -3.25 -45.81 -3.05
C SER A 111 -1.97 -46.62 -2.92
N ILE A 112 -0.90 -46.04 -2.38
CA ILE A 112 0.35 -46.76 -2.10
C ILE A 112 0.08 -47.95 -1.18
N PHE A 113 -0.70 -47.75 -0.12
CA PHE A 113 -1.04 -48.82 0.83
C PHE A 113 -1.77 -49.98 0.13
N VAL A 114 -2.83 -49.69 -0.63
CA VAL A 114 -3.62 -50.70 -1.36
C VAL A 114 -2.76 -51.45 -2.38
N LEU A 115 -1.94 -50.75 -3.16
CA LEU A 115 -1.07 -51.35 -4.17
C LEU A 115 -0.05 -52.29 -3.54
N ILE A 116 0.61 -51.88 -2.45
CA ILE A 116 1.58 -52.73 -1.74
C ILE A 116 0.90 -53.96 -1.14
N THR A 117 -0.25 -53.80 -0.47
CA THR A 117 -0.96 -54.95 0.12
C THR A 117 -1.42 -55.94 -0.95
N ALA A 118 -1.91 -55.47 -2.10
CA ALA A 118 -2.31 -56.33 -3.21
C ALA A 118 -1.13 -57.11 -3.79
N THR A 119 0.03 -56.47 -3.97
CA THR A 119 1.26 -57.15 -4.46
C THR A 119 1.82 -58.20 -3.48
N ASN A 120 1.57 -58.03 -2.18
CA ASN A 120 2.02 -58.97 -1.16
C ASN A 120 1.05 -60.14 -0.96
N ALA A 121 -0.26 -59.91 -1.13
CA ALA A 121 -1.28 -60.95 -1.03
C ALA A 121 -1.16 -62.03 -2.12
N SER A 122 -0.59 -61.69 -3.27
CA SER A 122 -0.32 -62.64 -4.37
C SER A 122 0.94 -63.49 -4.17
N ARG A 123 1.69 -63.31 -3.06
CA ARG A 123 2.95 -64.03 -2.79
C ARG A 123 2.88 -65.05 -1.65
N GLU A 124 1.80 -65.14 -0.89
CA GLU A 124 1.73 -66.03 0.27
C GLU A 124 0.32 -66.59 0.50
N GLY A 125 0.16 -67.89 0.22
CA GLY A 125 -0.96 -68.69 0.71
C GLY A 125 -0.61 -69.21 2.10
N GLY A 126 -1.13 -68.57 3.15
CA GLY A 126 -0.94 -69.00 4.53
C GLY A 126 -1.64 -68.08 5.51
N ASP A 127 -2.71 -68.57 6.12
CA ASP A 127 -3.46 -67.92 7.19
C ASP A 127 -2.56 -67.54 8.37
N GLU A 128 -2.51 -66.25 8.73
CA GLU A 128 -2.38 -65.85 10.13
C GLU A 128 -3.27 -64.64 10.43
N ARG A 129 -4.24 -64.87 11.32
CA ARG A 129 -5.05 -63.84 11.96
C ARG A 129 -4.12 -62.90 12.73
N ARG A 130 -3.97 -61.66 12.27
CA ARG A 130 -3.36 -60.59 13.06
C ARG A 130 -4.44 -59.71 13.68
N ASP A 131 -4.46 -59.78 15.00
CA ASP A 131 -5.18 -58.94 15.93
C ASP A 131 -4.95 -57.46 15.60
N SER A 132 -6.04 -56.74 15.31
CA SER A 132 -6.05 -55.29 15.09
C SER A 132 -6.11 -54.60 16.46
N GLY A 133 -4.97 -54.62 17.16
CA GLY A 133 -4.77 -53.97 18.44
C GLY A 133 -4.18 -52.57 18.27
N GLY A 134 -5.05 -51.56 18.27
CA GLY A 134 -4.86 -50.36 19.09
C GLY A 134 -3.76 -49.36 18.71
N GLY A 135 -4.19 -48.22 18.20
CA GLY A 135 -3.75 -46.93 18.75
C GLY A 135 -2.43 -46.39 18.23
N GLY A 136 -2.32 -46.19 16.92
CA GLY A 136 -1.45 -45.13 16.42
C GLY A 136 -1.97 -43.79 16.96
N PHE A 137 -1.39 -43.32 18.07
CA PHE A 137 -1.48 -41.93 18.45
C PHE A 137 -0.93 -41.12 17.28
N ILE A 138 -1.82 -40.65 16.39
CA ILE A 138 -1.47 -39.59 15.46
C ILE A 138 -1.17 -38.41 16.38
N PHE A 139 0.12 -38.18 16.63
CA PHE A 139 0.60 -37.03 17.38
C PHE A 139 0.38 -35.82 16.48
N LEU A 140 -0.89 -35.43 16.35
CA LEU A 140 -1.36 -34.25 15.65
C LEU A 140 -0.89 -33.08 16.51
N PRO A 141 0.17 -32.38 16.12
CA PRO A 141 0.67 -31.30 16.95
C PRO A 141 -0.46 -30.28 17.14
N ARG A 142 -0.53 -29.66 18.32
CA ARG A 142 -1.58 -28.67 18.65
C ARG A 142 -1.68 -27.52 17.63
N PHE A 143 -0.65 -27.32 16.78
CA PHE A 143 -0.64 -26.35 15.68
C PHE A 143 -1.48 -26.76 14.44
N TRP A 144 -1.84 -28.04 14.25
CA TRP A 144 -2.73 -28.47 13.15
C TRP A 144 -4.16 -27.92 13.33
N PHE A 145 -4.61 -27.81 14.58
CA PHE A 145 -5.92 -27.28 14.94
C PHE A 145 -5.76 -25.99 15.75
N GLY A 146 -5.26 -24.94 15.09
CA GLY A 146 -5.20 -23.60 15.68
C GLY A 146 -6.59 -22.99 15.91
N PRO A 147 -6.71 -21.87 16.63
CA PRO A 147 -7.99 -21.32 17.10
C PRO A 147 -8.94 -20.82 16.00
N ASP A 148 -8.45 -20.63 14.76
CA ASP A 148 -9.23 -20.08 13.64
C ASP A 148 -9.12 -20.98 12.40
N LEU A 149 -9.69 -22.19 12.45
CA LEU A 149 -9.72 -23.12 11.31
C LEU A 149 -10.44 -22.52 10.08
N PHE A 150 -11.36 -21.58 10.29
CA PHE A 150 -12.20 -20.99 9.24
C PHE A 150 -11.54 -19.80 8.53
N TRP A 151 -10.29 -19.48 8.86
CA TRP A 151 -9.53 -18.39 8.23
C TRP A 151 -9.49 -18.48 6.69
N ILE A 152 -9.52 -19.71 6.15
CA ILE A 152 -9.50 -20.01 4.73
C ILE A 152 -10.74 -19.45 3.99
N PHE A 153 -11.82 -19.15 4.73
CA PHE A 153 -13.08 -18.62 4.19
C PHE A 153 -13.20 -17.09 4.32
N TYR A 154 -12.25 -16.38 4.93
CA TYR A 154 -12.34 -14.92 5.04
C TYR A 154 -11.93 -14.22 3.74
N PRO A 155 -12.83 -13.45 3.08
CA PRO A 155 -12.54 -12.80 1.79
C PRO A 155 -11.35 -11.84 1.86
N ASP A 156 -11.14 -11.21 3.01
CA ASP A 156 -10.17 -10.12 3.19
C ASP A 156 -8.94 -10.51 4.02
N TYR A 157 -8.35 -11.69 3.77
CA TYR A 157 -7.22 -12.18 4.58
C TYR A 157 -6.00 -11.26 4.54
N TYR A 158 -5.60 -10.81 3.36
CA TYR A 158 -4.45 -9.91 3.23
C TYR A 158 -4.72 -8.54 3.86
N ASP A 159 -5.95 -8.02 3.74
CA ASP A 159 -6.37 -6.72 4.29
C ASP A 159 -6.50 -6.79 5.82
N ARG A 160 -7.01 -7.89 6.39
CA ARG A 160 -7.02 -8.12 7.83
C ARG A 160 -5.60 -8.24 8.38
N ARG A 161 -4.74 -9.01 7.72
CA ARG A 161 -3.37 -9.27 8.20
C ARG A 161 -2.50 -8.02 8.17
N SER A 162 -2.65 -7.17 7.15
CA SER A 162 -1.99 -5.87 7.09
C SER A 162 -2.48 -4.94 8.21
N TYR A 163 -3.80 -4.89 8.45
CA TYR A 163 -4.41 -4.09 9.52
C TYR A 163 -3.93 -4.49 10.93
N TYR A 164 -3.92 -5.79 11.24
CA TYR A 164 -3.44 -6.29 12.55
C TYR A 164 -1.97 -5.94 12.79
N ARG A 165 -1.13 -6.02 11.75
CA ARG A 165 0.29 -5.64 11.83
C ARG A 165 0.48 -4.14 12.11
N GLN A 166 -0.34 -3.29 11.51
CA GLN A 166 -0.25 -1.84 11.72
C GLN A 166 -0.56 -1.47 13.18
N ARG A 167 -1.59 -2.09 13.77
CA ARG A 167 -1.97 -1.87 15.17
C ARG A 167 -0.90 -2.32 16.18
N GLN A 168 -0.11 -3.33 15.84
CA GLN A 168 1.04 -3.78 16.64
C GLN A 168 2.17 -2.75 16.65
N THR A 169 2.44 -2.06 15.54
CA THR A 169 3.49 -1.03 15.49
C THR A 169 3.16 0.23 16.30
N THR A 170 1.87 0.54 16.49
CA THR A 170 1.42 1.70 17.28
C THR A 170 1.25 1.40 18.77
N SER A 171 1.09 0.13 19.15
CA SER A 171 0.83 -0.26 20.54
C SER A 171 2.13 -0.52 21.30
N ARG A 172 2.63 0.48 22.03
CA ARG A 172 3.71 0.36 23.06
C ARG A 172 3.24 -0.40 24.31
N ARG A 173 2.54 -1.52 24.16
CA ARG A 173 2.22 -2.44 25.26
C ARG A 173 2.60 -3.84 24.81
N GLY A 174 3.63 -4.38 25.45
CA GLY A 174 4.28 -5.67 25.15
C GLY A 174 3.38 -6.88 25.40
N ILE A 175 2.30 -6.97 24.64
CA ILE A 175 1.58 -8.20 24.40
C ILE A 175 1.84 -8.47 22.93
N GLU A 176 2.84 -9.29 22.61
CA GLU A 176 2.85 -9.99 21.33
C GLU A 176 1.69 -10.97 21.40
N PRO A 177 0.54 -10.76 20.73
CA PRO A 177 -0.28 -11.91 20.43
C PRO A 177 0.58 -12.72 19.46
N ASN A 178 1.20 -13.75 19.99
CA ASN A 178 1.75 -14.85 19.24
C ASN A 178 0.54 -15.44 18.49
N ASN A 179 0.17 -14.82 17.37
CA ASN A 179 -0.84 -15.36 16.48
C ASN A 179 -0.12 -16.47 15.72
N GLU A 180 0.21 -17.53 16.46
CA GLU A 180 0.80 -18.74 15.97
C GLU A 180 -0.12 -19.21 14.86
N MET A 181 0.38 -19.12 13.62
CA MET A 181 -0.40 -19.52 12.46
C MET A 181 -0.81 -20.98 12.63
N ASN A 182 -2.05 -21.30 12.30
CA ASN A 182 -2.40 -22.71 12.17
C ASN A 182 -1.60 -23.34 11.02
N PHE A 183 -1.56 -24.66 10.97
CA PHE A 183 -0.77 -25.37 9.96
C PHE A 183 -1.09 -24.96 8.52
N LEU A 184 -2.37 -24.95 8.14
CA LEU A 184 -2.77 -24.63 6.78
C LEU A 184 -2.45 -23.17 6.43
N GLU A 185 -2.55 -22.27 7.41
CA GLU A 185 -2.16 -20.87 7.30
C GLU A 185 -0.66 -20.71 7.15
N ALA A 186 0.14 -21.49 7.89
CA ALA A 186 1.58 -21.49 7.77
C ALA A 186 2.04 -22.05 6.41
N VAL A 187 1.42 -23.13 5.94
CA VAL A 187 1.67 -23.68 4.61
C VAL A 187 1.23 -22.70 3.51
N PHE A 188 0.09 -22.04 3.67
CA PHE A 188 -0.37 -21.01 2.74
C PHE A 188 0.56 -19.80 2.72
N SER A 189 1.00 -19.32 3.89
CA SER A 189 2.01 -18.27 4.02
C SER A 189 3.32 -18.69 3.35
N PHE A 190 3.76 -19.94 3.57
CA PHE A 190 4.92 -20.51 2.90
C PHE A 190 4.75 -20.56 1.38
N LEU A 191 3.56 -20.87 0.85
CA LEU A 191 3.34 -21.04 -0.59
C LEU A 191 3.05 -19.72 -1.32
N PHE A 192 2.16 -18.88 -0.80
CA PHE A 192 1.68 -17.64 -1.42
C PHE A 192 2.11 -16.34 -0.74
N GLY A 193 2.41 -16.39 0.56
CA GLY A 193 2.95 -15.26 1.33
C GLY A 193 1.84 -14.52 2.05
N ASP A 194 2.18 -13.38 2.63
CA ASP A 194 1.31 -12.64 3.56
C ASP A 194 0.83 -11.29 3.01
N GLY A 195 1.00 -11.06 1.71
CA GLY A 195 0.53 -9.86 1.03
C GLY A 195 1.52 -8.70 1.06
N ASN A 196 1.07 -7.52 0.59
CA ASN A 196 1.91 -6.33 0.49
C ASN A 196 2.14 -5.69 1.87
N PRO A 197 3.39 -5.65 2.40
CA PRO A 197 3.68 -5.04 3.70
C PRO A 197 3.60 -3.50 3.68
N ASN A 198 3.40 -2.90 2.50
CA ASN A 198 3.33 -1.46 2.26
C ASN A 198 2.00 -1.07 1.60
N ALA A 199 0.90 -1.75 1.95
CA ALA A 199 -0.43 -1.43 1.40
C ALA A 199 -0.91 -0.02 1.80
N ASP A 200 -0.51 0.44 2.98
CA ASP A 200 -0.81 1.76 3.56
C ASP A 200 0.24 2.82 3.21
N LEU A 201 1.20 2.53 2.33
CA LEU A 201 2.34 3.41 2.07
C LEU A 201 1.91 4.80 1.64
N ASP A 202 0.95 4.89 0.70
CA ASP A 202 0.46 6.15 0.19
C ASP A 202 -0.23 6.95 1.30
N GLU A 203 -1.08 6.32 2.11
CA GLU A 203 -1.73 6.98 3.24
C GLU A 203 -0.69 7.54 4.23
N ARG A 204 0.28 6.72 4.64
CA ARG A 204 1.37 7.15 5.52
C ARG A 204 2.22 8.25 4.91
N ARG A 205 2.46 8.21 3.59
CA ARG A 205 3.18 9.25 2.85
C ARG A 205 2.48 10.58 3.06
N TRP A 206 1.20 10.65 2.70
CA TRP A 206 0.46 11.91 2.75
C TRP A 206 0.27 12.41 4.18
N GLN A 207 0.05 11.50 5.14
CA GLN A 207 0.02 11.86 6.57
C GLN A 207 1.36 12.44 7.05
N SER A 208 2.48 11.86 6.62
CA SER A 208 3.82 12.32 7.00
C SER A 208 4.14 13.67 6.37
N ILE A 209 3.85 13.85 5.07
CA ILE A 209 3.99 15.14 4.38
C ILE A 209 3.15 16.23 5.04
N ALA A 210 1.87 15.96 5.30
CA ALA A 210 0.99 16.91 6.00
C ALA A 210 1.55 17.25 7.39
N THR A 211 2.09 16.27 8.12
CA THR A 211 2.66 16.51 9.45
C THR A 211 3.94 17.35 9.37
N VAL A 212 4.79 17.14 8.36
CA VAL A 212 5.98 17.98 8.12
C VAL A 212 5.57 19.41 7.80
N ILE A 213 4.61 19.62 6.89
CA ILE A 213 4.11 20.95 6.54
C ILE A 213 3.54 21.65 7.79
N ARG A 214 2.72 20.94 8.58
CA ARG A 214 2.14 21.47 9.82
C ARG A 214 3.18 21.76 10.90
N ASN A 215 4.23 20.95 11.02
CA ASN A 215 5.32 21.19 11.95
C ASN A 215 6.17 22.42 11.56
N ASN A 216 6.09 22.86 10.30
CA ASN A 216 6.69 24.09 9.81
C ASN A 216 5.64 25.20 9.62
N SER A 217 4.51 25.13 10.33
CA SER A 217 3.45 26.15 10.31
C SER A 217 2.99 26.53 8.90
N GLY A 218 2.84 25.51 8.04
CA GLY A 218 2.26 25.66 6.71
C GLY A 218 3.18 26.19 5.63
N ALA A 219 4.48 26.40 5.87
CA ALA A 219 5.41 26.81 4.82
C ALA A 219 6.67 25.96 4.82
N VAL A 220 7.07 25.46 3.65
CA VAL A 220 8.20 24.53 3.50
C VAL A 220 8.99 24.78 2.21
N ALA A 221 10.28 24.43 2.24
CA ALA A 221 11.05 24.21 1.03
C ALA A 221 10.84 22.78 0.51
N ALA A 222 11.01 22.54 -0.80
CA ALA A 222 10.79 21.23 -1.41
C ALA A 222 11.64 20.11 -0.77
N GLU A 223 12.86 20.43 -0.36
CA GLU A 223 13.82 19.52 0.26
C GLU A 223 13.34 19.00 1.62
N GLN A 224 12.46 19.73 2.31
CA GLN A 224 11.85 19.27 3.55
C GLN A 224 10.81 18.16 3.32
N VAL A 225 10.24 18.10 2.11
CA VAL A 225 9.21 17.13 1.70
C VAL A 225 9.79 15.97 0.88
N ALA A 226 10.89 16.22 0.17
CA ALA A 226 11.57 15.23 -0.68
C ALA A 226 11.80 13.84 -0.03
N PRO A 227 12.17 13.71 1.28
CA PRO A 227 12.37 12.40 1.91
C PRO A 227 11.13 11.49 1.98
N TYR A 228 9.94 12.01 1.67
CA TYR A 228 8.69 11.26 1.71
C TYR A 228 8.14 10.92 0.32
N LEU A 229 8.75 11.44 -0.74
CA LEU A 229 8.33 11.20 -2.12
C LEU A 229 9.05 9.98 -2.72
N ASP A 230 8.47 9.41 -3.78
CA ASP A 230 8.97 8.18 -4.41
C ASP A 230 9.93 8.46 -5.57
N ASP A 231 9.63 9.49 -6.35
CA ASP A 231 10.37 9.86 -7.55
C ASP A 231 10.45 11.39 -7.58
N LEU A 232 11.66 11.91 -7.49
CA LEU A 232 11.92 13.35 -7.61
C LEU A 232 12.17 13.77 -9.07
N GLY A 233 12.09 12.83 -10.02
CA GLY A 233 12.49 13.04 -11.39
C GLY A 233 14.02 13.05 -11.57
N THR A 234 14.43 13.27 -12.81
CA THR A 234 15.85 13.34 -13.22
C THR A 234 16.11 14.60 -14.03
N GLY A 235 17.33 15.16 -13.90
CA GLY A 235 17.72 16.37 -14.62
C GLY A 235 16.83 17.55 -14.26
N TYR A 236 16.35 18.27 -15.28
CA TYR A 236 15.54 19.48 -15.15
C TYR A 236 14.28 19.30 -14.28
N ASN A 237 13.57 18.17 -14.37
CA ASN A 237 12.34 17.96 -13.59
C ASN A 237 12.59 17.98 -12.07
N ARG A 238 13.79 17.57 -11.65
CA ARG A 238 14.21 17.61 -10.25
C ARG A 238 14.66 19.01 -9.84
N GLU A 239 15.34 19.71 -10.73
CA GLU A 239 15.83 21.08 -10.53
C GLU A 239 14.68 22.08 -10.41
N TYR A 240 13.63 21.91 -11.20
CA TYR A 240 12.40 22.71 -11.14
C TYR A 240 11.35 22.19 -10.15
N GLU A 241 11.71 21.18 -9.34
CA GLU A 241 10.91 20.70 -8.21
C GLU A 241 9.50 20.23 -8.58
N ASP A 242 9.30 19.70 -9.80
CA ASP A 242 7.99 19.25 -10.30
C ASP A 242 7.31 18.22 -9.38
N TYR A 243 8.13 17.49 -8.60
CA TYR A 243 7.67 16.55 -7.59
C TYR A 243 6.83 17.18 -6.47
N MET A 244 6.81 18.53 -6.36
CA MET A 244 5.93 19.26 -5.45
C MET A 244 4.52 19.47 -5.99
N LEU A 245 4.28 19.40 -7.30
CA LEU A 245 2.94 19.59 -7.90
C LEU A 245 1.86 18.69 -7.27
N PRO A 246 2.09 17.38 -7.04
CA PRO A 246 1.12 16.54 -6.35
C PRO A 246 0.86 16.94 -4.90
N VAL A 247 1.87 17.49 -4.22
CA VAL A 247 1.74 17.97 -2.83
C VAL A 247 0.89 19.24 -2.78
N LEU A 248 1.18 20.18 -3.69
CA LEU A 248 0.42 21.42 -3.84
C LEU A 248 -1.04 21.12 -4.19
N SER A 249 -1.28 20.25 -5.18
CA SER A 249 -2.63 19.86 -5.57
C SER A 249 -3.42 19.22 -4.43
N ARG A 250 -2.77 18.36 -3.63
CA ARG A 250 -3.45 17.61 -2.56
C ARG A 250 -3.78 18.46 -1.34
N PHE A 251 -2.91 19.42 -0.99
CA PHE A 251 -3.06 20.24 0.22
C PHE A 251 -3.40 21.70 -0.09
N ASN A 252 -3.80 22.00 -1.33
CA ASN A 252 -4.15 23.35 -1.79
C ASN A 252 -3.04 24.37 -1.51
N GLY A 253 -1.79 23.97 -1.79
CA GLY A 253 -0.62 24.81 -1.59
C GLY A 253 -0.29 25.68 -2.80
N ARG A 254 0.49 26.73 -2.57
CA ARG A 254 0.91 27.72 -3.56
C ARG A 254 2.43 27.84 -3.56
N PRO A 255 3.07 27.84 -4.73
CA PRO A 255 4.48 28.17 -4.85
C PRO A 255 4.68 29.69 -4.76
N GLU A 256 5.75 30.11 -4.09
CA GLU A 256 6.19 31.49 -3.93
C GLU A 256 7.67 31.57 -4.29
N VAL A 257 8.11 32.66 -4.92
CA VAL A 257 9.48 32.80 -5.42
C VAL A 257 10.25 33.76 -4.51
N SER A 258 11.42 33.34 -4.05
CA SER A 258 12.33 34.17 -3.28
C SER A 258 13.01 35.23 -4.15
N PRO A 259 13.54 36.32 -3.57
CA PRO A 259 14.34 37.30 -4.30
C PRO A 259 15.56 36.69 -5.03
N ASP A 260 16.04 35.53 -4.55
CA ASP A 260 17.15 34.79 -5.14
C ASP A 260 16.70 33.80 -6.23
N GLY A 261 15.41 33.82 -6.63
CA GLY A 261 14.83 32.96 -7.66
C GLY A 261 14.51 31.54 -7.20
N GLN A 262 14.53 31.26 -5.89
CA GLN A 262 14.23 29.92 -5.35
C GLN A 262 12.74 29.78 -5.04
N ILE A 263 12.19 28.58 -5.25
CA ILE A 263 10.77 28.33 -4.96
C ILE A 263 10.61 27.82 -3.52
N VAL A 264 9.67 28.42 -2.79
CA VAL A 264 9.17 27.92 -1.51
C VAL A 264 7.67 27.69 -1.61
N TYR A 265 7.12 26.88 -0.70
CA TYR A 265 5.74 26.42 -0.81
C TYR A 265 4.95 26.75 0.43
N HIS A 266 3.84 27.43 0.23
CA HIS A 266 2.94 27.91 1.27
C HIS A 266 1.61 27.14 1.21
N PHE A 267 1.11 26.69 2.36
CA PHE A 267 -0.07 25.85 2.52
C PHE A 267 -1.05 26.46 3.54
N PRO A 268 -1.87 27.45 3.13
CA PRO A 268 -2.77 28.17 4.03
C PRO A 268 -3.73 27.25 4.80
N GLU A 269 -4.27 26.24 4.11
CA GLU A 269 -5.26 25.30 4.68
C GLU A 269 -4.67 24.41 5.79
N LEU A 270 -3.34 24.32 5.90
CA LEU A 270 -2.64 23.57 6.96
C LEU A 270 -2.15 24.45 8.12
N GLN A 271 -2.41 25.77 8.07
CA GLN A 271 -2.08 26.74 9.13
C GLN A 271 -3.20 26.94 10.14
N VAL A 272 -4.44 26.58 9.77
CA VAL A 272 -5.63 26.76 10.59
C VAL A 272 -5.95 25.47 11.35
N THR A 273 -6.12 25.54 12.68
CA THR A 273 -6.38 24.37 13.52
C THR A 273 -7.40 24.66 14.62
N ALA A 274 -8.23 23.68 14.97
CA ALA A 274 -9.20 23.81 16.08
C ALA A 274 -8.57 23.62 17.48
N LYS A 275 -7.34 23.14 17.55
CA LYS A 275 -6.59 22.93 18.79
C LYS A 275 -5.12 23.24 18.52
N GLN A 276 -4.50 23.95 19.46
CA GLN A 276 -3.10 24.34 19.38
C GLN A 276 -2.21 23.16 18.98
N ASN A 277 -1.42 23.36 17.94
CA ASN A 277 -0.66 22.29 17.35
C ASN A 277 0.60 22.04 18.19
N ARG A 278 0.69 20.89 18.86
CA ARG A 278 1.97 20.42 19.39
C ARG A 278 2.72 19.72 18.27
N SER A 279 3.98 20.10 18.06
CA SER A 279 4.87 19.44 17.09
C SER A 279 4.77 17.92 17.26
N LYS A 280 4.37 17.25 16.18
CA LYS A 280 4.22 15.79 16.18
C LYS A 280 5.52 15.17 15.70
N SER A 281 5.94 14.09 16.35
CA SER A 281 7.08 13.32 15.88
C SER A 281 6.79 12.72 14.50
N VAL A 282 7.68 12.94 13.54
CA VAL A 282 7.67 12.34 12.20
C VAL A 282 9.01 11.67 11.98
N ALA A 283 8.99 10.47 11.37
CA ALA A 283 10.23 9.80 10.97
C ALA A 283 10.97 10.64 9.93
N ALA A 284 12.30 10.67 9.95
CA ALA A 284 13.10 11.53 9.06
C ALA A 284 12.85 11.32 7.56
N TYR A 285 12.37 10.14 7.15
CA TYR A 285 12.00 9.80 5.77
C TYR A 285 10.93 8.70 5.74
N LEU A 286 10.26 8.55 4.60
CA LEU A 286 9.28 7.48 4.40
C LEU A 286 9.98 6.14 4.17
N LYS A 287 10.01 5.29 5.20
CA LYS A 287 10.61 3.95 5.12
C LYS A 287 9.59 2.90 4.69
N GLU A 288 9.83 2.27 3.55
CA GLU A 288 9.12 1.06 3.13
C GLU A 288 9.60 -0.16 3.92
N SER A 289 8.66 -1.03 4.26
CA SER A 289 8.91 -2.33 4.88
C SER A 289 9.38 -3.34 3.82
N LEU A 290 10.37 -4.16 4.16
CA LEU A 290 10.78 -5.26 3.30
C LEU A 290 9.71 -6.35 3.25
N TRP A 291 9.60 -7.00 2.09
CA TRP A 291 8.78 -8.19 1.88
C TRP A 291 9.41 -9.35 2.63
N LYS A 292 8.66 -9.90 3.59
CA LYS A 292 9.01 -11.17 4.22
C LYS A 292 8.56 -12.30 3.30
N PHE A 293 9.39 -13.34 3.20
CA PHE A 293 9.03 -14.51 2.41
C PHE A 293 7.76 -15.18 2.98
N SER A 294 7.76 -15.41 4.29
CA SER A 294 6.63 -15.89 5.06
C SER A 294 6.74 -15.33 6.47
N HIS A 295 5.61 -15.09 7.11
CA HIS A 295 5.52 -14.78 8.52
C HIS A 295 5.50 -16.04 9.40
N ALA A 296 5.40 -17.24 8.81
CA ALA A 296 5.45 -18.49 9.54
C ALA A 296 6.82 -18.67 10.21
N SER A 297 6.84 -19.36 11.34
CA SER A 297 8.10 -19.62 12.05
C SER A 297 9.02 -20.53 11.24
N SER A 298 10.33 -20.50 11.51
CA SER A 298 11.29 -21.36 10.81
C SER A 298 10.94 -22.85 10.91
N GLY A 299 10.40 -23.29 12.06
CA GLY A 299 9.93 -24.66 12.25
C GLY A 299 8.69 -24.98 11.41
N GLN A 300 7.72 -24.07 11.33
CA GLN A 300 6.53 -24.23 10.47
C GLN A 300 6.90 -24.29 8.99
N VAL A 301 7.84 -23.44 8.55
CA VAL A 301 8.37 -23.48 7.18
C VAL A 301 9.08 -24.80 6.90
N ALA A 302 9.90 -25.30 7.83
CA ALA A 302 10.58 -26.58 7.68
C ALA A 302 9.59 -27.75 7.54
N ILE A 303 8.53 -27.77 8.36
CA ILE A 303 7.46 -28.78 8.27
C ILE A 303 6.72 -28.66 6.92
N ALA A 304 6.41 -27.44 6.47
CA ALA A 304 5.75 -27.23 5.17
C ALA A 304 6.61 -27.75 4.01
N ILE A 305 7.91 -27.45 4.02
CA ILE A 305 8.87 -27.98 3.04
C ILE A 305 8.92 -29.51 3.10
N GLY A 306 9.05 -30.08 4.30
CA GLY A 306 9.08 -31.52 4.51
C GLY A 306 7.83 -32.21 3.97
N LEU A 307 6.65 -31.64 4.22
CA LEU A 307 5.39 -32.15 3.67
C LEU A 307 5.39 -32.07 2.14
N GLY A 308 5.81 -30.95 1.56
CA GLY A 308 5.88 -30.79 0.11
C GLY A 308 6.79 -31.82 -0.56
N VAL A 309 7.99 -32.02 0.02
CA VAL A 309 8.95 -33.03 -0.43
C VAL A 309 8.37 -34.44 -0.28
N ALA A 310 7.77 -34.76 0.85
CA ALA A 310 7.15 -36.08 1.08
C ALA A 310 5.98 -36.33 0.12
N ASN A 311 5.13 -35.33 -0.14
CA ASN A 311 4.01 -35.44 -1.07
C ASN A 311 4.51 -35.64 -2.52
N LEU A 312 5.53 -34.90 -2.95
CA LEU A 312 6.14 -35.08 -4.27
C LEU A 312 6.82 -36.46 -4.40
N ALA A 313 7.59 -36.87 -3.39
CA ALA A 313 8.24 -38.18 -3.38
C ALA A 313 7.22 -39.33 -3.41
N GLY A 314 6.15 -39.21 -2.62
CA GLY A 314 5.03 -40.14 -2.62
C GLY A 314 4.34 -40.19 -3.99
N ALA A 315 4.10 -39.06 -4.63
CA ALA A 315 3.55 -39.03 -6.00
C ALA A 315 4.49 -39.69 -7.01
N ILE A 316 5.79 -39.42 -6.97
CA ILE A 316 6.77 -40.06 -7.87
C ILE A 316 6.77 -41.58 -7.65
N PHE A 317 6.81 -42.03 -6.39
CA PHE A 317 6.79 -43.45 -6.05
C PHE A 317 5.48 -44.13 -6.47
N LEU A 318 4.33 -43.50 -6.22
CA LEU A 318 3.04 -43.98 -6.70
C LEU A 318 3.03 -44.15 -8.22
N GLY A 319 3.64 -43.24 -8.97
CA GLY A 319 3.77 -43.37 -10.43
C GLY A 319 4.52 -44.64 -10.85
N THR A 320 5.54 -45.05 -10.10
CA THR A 320 6.25 -46.31 -10.38
C THR A 320 5.37 -47.54 -10.16
N LEU A 321 4.45 -47.48 -9.19
CA LEU A 321 3.50 -48.57 -8.90
C LEU A 321 2.34 -48.62 -9.92
N LEU A 322 1.91 -47.47 -10.43
CA LEU A 322 0.86 -47.36 -11.45
C LEU A 322 1.33 -47.74 -12.87
N THR A 323 2.60 -48.10 -13.05
CA THR A 323 3.11 -48.49 -14.38
C THR A 323 2.62 -49.87 -14.82
N ASP A 324 2.13 -50.72 -13.91
CA ASP A 324 1.64 -52.07 -14.22
C ASP A 324 0.12 -52.08 -14.55
N PRO A 325 -0.27 -52.25 -15.83
CA PRO A 325 -1.66 -52.18 -16.24
C PRO A 325 -2.49 -53.37 -15.74
N ALA A 326 -1.85 -54.52 -15.47
CA ALA A 326 -2.55 -55.70 -14.97
C ALA A 326 -3.05 -55.49 -13.54
N LEU A 327 -2.23 -54.86 -12.72
CA LEU A 327 -2.52 -54.58 -11.31
C LEU A 327 -3.60 -53.51 -11.14
N ILE A 328 -3.65 -52.53 -12.04
CA ILE A 328 -4.72 -51.51 -12.09
C ILE A 328 -6.07 -52.15 -12.47
N ALA A 329 -6.07 -53.03 -13.47
CA ALA A 329 -7.28 -53.69 -13.95
C ALA A 329 -7.85 -54.70 -12.92
N GLU A 330 -6.98 -55.36 -12.15
CA GLU A 330 -7.35 -56.33 -11.12
C GLU A 330 -7.98 -55.69 -9.88
N ILE A 331 -7.41 -54.58 -9.39
CA ILE A 331 -7.92 -53.89 -8.20
C ILE A 331 -9.14 -53.04 -8.54
N GLY A 332 -9.10 -52.33 -9.67
CA GLY A 332 -10.18 -51.43 -10.10
C GLY A 332 -10.53 -50.32 -9.10
N GLY A 333 -11.67 -49.66 -9.31
CA GLY A 333 -12.23 -48.69 -8.36
C GLY A 333 -11.33 -47.48 -8.09
N LEU A 334 -10.89 -47.33 -6.83
CA LEU A 334 -10.08 -46.19 -6.37
C LEU A 334 -8.75 -46.07 -7.11
N ILE A 335 -8.09 -47.20 -7.43
CA ILE A 335 -6.79 -47.18 -8.11
C ILE A 335 -6.94 -46.69 -9.56
N ALA A 336 -7.98 -47.12 -10.27
CA ALA A 336 -8.28 -46.63 -11.62
C ALA A 336 -8.60 -45.12 -11.63
N PHE A 337 -9.31 -44.62 -10.61
CA PHE A 337 -9.53 -43.18 -10.46
C PHE A 337 -8.22 -42.42 -10.22
N VAL A 338 -7.36 -42.93 -9.35
CA VAL A 338 -6.07 -42.32 -9.00
C VAL A 338 -5.12 -42.31 -10.20
N ASP A 339 -5.12 -43.35 -11.03
CA ASP A 339 -4.37 -43.37 -12.29
C ASP A 339 -4.79 -42.23 -13.23
N VAL A 340 -6.10 -42.00 -13.39
CA VAL A 340 -6.62 -40.90 -14.22
C VAL A 340 -6.20 -39.52 -13.69
N ILE A 341 -6.21 -39.31 -12.37
CA ILE A 341 -5.83 -38.03 -11.75
C ILE A 341 -4.34 -37.92 -11.42
N TYR A 342 -3.56 -38.97 -11.68
CA TYR A 342 -2.13 -39.02 -11.34
C TYR A 342 -1.34 -37.81 -11.88
N PRO A 343 -1.53 -37.38 -13.16
CA PRO A 343 -0.83 -36.19 -13.66
C PRO A 343 -1.13 -34.94 -12.85
N LEU A 344 -2.36 -34.79 -12.34
CA LEU A 344 -2.76 -33.67 -11.49
C LEU A 344 -2.10 -33.74 -10.11
N LEU A 345 -2.03 -34.92 -9.50
CA LEU A 345 -1.35 -35.14 -8.21
C LEU A 345 0.14 -34.82 -8.30
N LEU A 346 0.80 -35.27 -9.38
CA LEU A 346 2.21 -35.00 -9.64
C LEU A 346 2.45 -33.51 -9.90
N ALA A 347 1.65 -32.88 -10.77
CA ALA A 347 1.75 -31.45 -11.05
C ALA A 347 1.53 -30.60 -9.79
N TYR A 348 0.60 -31.01 -8.93
CA TYR A 348 0.36 -30.36 -7.64
C TYR A 348 1.57 -30.46 -6.70
N GLY A 349 2.18 -31.65 -6.57
CA GLY A 349 3.41 -31.84 -5.78
C GLY A 349 4.58 -30.99 -6.29
N ILE A 350 4.75 -30.90 -7.62
CA ILE A 350 5.77 -30.04 -8.25
C ILE A 350 5.47 -28.57 -7.95
N ALA A 351 4.23 -28.13 -8.14
CA ALA A 351 3.83 -26.74 -7.90
C ALA A 351 4.03 -26.32 -6.43
N PHE A 352 3.75 -27.22 -5.49
CA PHE A 352 3.93 -26.98 -4.06
C PHE A 352 5.38 -26.58 -3.68
N ILE A 353 6.38 -27.10 -4.41
CA ILE A 353 7.80 -26.77 -4.20
C ILE A 353 8.28 -25.68 -5.19
N GLY A 354 7.78 -25.70 -6.42
CA GLY A 354 8.18 -24.77 -7.48
C GLY A 354 7.70 -23.34 -7.25
N ILE A 355 6.44 -23.14 -6.84
CA ILE A 355 5.88 -21.81 -6.54
C ILE A 355 6.69 -21.07 -5.47
N PRO A 356 6.95 -21.64 -4.27
CA PRO A 356 7.69 -20.93 -3.23
C PRO A 356 9.14 -20.69 -3.65
N LEU A 357 9.75 -21.58 -4.45
CA LEU A 357 11.09 -21.38 -4.98
C LEU A 357 11.17 -20.17 -5.94
N ILE A 358 10.25 -20.09 -6.91
CA ILE A 358 10.15 -18.94 -7.82
C ILE A 358 9.90 -17.66 -7.02
N ARG A 359 8.98 -17.73 -6.05
CA ARG A 359 8.63 -16.60 -5.19
C ARG A 359 9.81 -16.14 -4.34
N TYR A 360 10.68 -17.04 -3.87
CA TYR A 360 11.86 -16.68 -3.09
C TYR A 360 12.76 -15.71 -3.88
N PHE A 361 13.05 -16.03 -5.15
CA PHE A 361 13.83 -15.15 -6.02
C PHE A 361 13.11 -13.84 -6.32
N TRP A 362 11.79 -13.88 -6.55
CA TRP A 362 10.98 -12.68 -6.78
C TRP A 362 10.97 -11.73 -5.58
N VAL A 363 10.81 -12.27 -4.35
CA VAL A 363 10.86 -11.48 -3.10
C VAL A 363 12.24 -10.86 -2.92
N LYS A 364 13.32 -11.62 -3.17
CA LYS A 364 14.70 -11.10 -3.08
C LYS A 364 14.92 -9.93 -4.05
N TRP A 365 14.52 -10.09 -5.31
CA TRP A 365 14.59 -9.03 -6.32
C TRP A 365 13.75 -7.80 -5.94
N ARG A 366 12.54 -8.01 -5.43
CA ARG A 366 11.67 -6.91 -5.01
C ARG A 366 12.24 -6.15 -3.82
N ASN A 367 12.84 -6.85 -2.86
CA ASN A 367 13.49 -6.23 -1.71
C ASN A 367 14.69 -5.38 -2.11
N GLN A 368 15.48 -5.78 -3.11
CA GLN A 368 16.57 -4.94 -3.63
C GLN A 368 16.05 -3.58 -4.13
N LYS A 369 14.90 -3.56 -4.81
CA LYS A 369 14.25 -2.32 -5.26
C LYS A 369 13.68 -1.49 -4.11
N VAL A 370 13.13 -2.14 -3.09
CA VAL A 370 12.64 -1.45 -1.88
C VAL A 370 13.79 -0.81 -1.11
N GLU A 371 14.91 -1.53 -0.96
CA GLU A 371 16.11 -1.00 -0.32
C GLU A 371 16.70 0.17 -1.09
N ALA A 372 16.76 0.10 -2.43
CA ALA A 372 17.24 1.21 -3.25
C ALA A 372 16.42 2.49 -3.03
N ARG A 373 15.07 2.38 -3.03
CA ARG A 373 14.19 3.53 -2.76
C ARG A 373 14.33 4.05 -1.33
N ASN A 374 14.45 3.16 -0.34
CA ASN A 374 14.70 3.56 1.04
C ASN A 374 16.05 4.27 1.20
N ARG A 375 17.10 3.83 0.50
CA ARG A 375 18.40 4.50 0.49
C ARG A 375 18.31 5.90 -0.10
N GLN A 376 17.64 6.07 -1.24
CA GLN A 376 17.42 7.39 -1.85
C GLN A 376 16.69 8.35 -0.89
N ARG A 377 15.59 7.91 -0.27
CA ARG A 377 14.87 8.73 0.72
C ARG A 377 15.70 9.04 1.95
N GLN A 378 16.55 8.12 2.38
CA GLN A 378 17.49 8.33 3.48
C GLN A 378 18.56 9.37 3.11
N GLU A 379 19.11 9.32 1.89
CA GLU A 379 20.07 10.32 1.38
C GLU A 379 19.44 11.72 1.38
N HIS A 380 18.19 11.86 0.95
CA HIS A 380 17.46 13.13 1.02
C HIS A 380 17.29 13.63 2.45
N ALA A 381 16.97 12.76 3.41
CA ALA A 381 16.91 13.13 4.81
C ALA A 381 18.28 13.54 5.37
N MET A 382 19.37 12.91 4.91
CA MET A 382 20.72 13.28 5.29
C MET A 382 21.09 14.68 4.77
N LEU A 383 20.79 14.98 3.51
CA LEU A 383 21.00 16.31 2.92
C LEU A 383 20.24 17.40 3.69
N LEU A 384 19.02 17.12 4.14
CA LEU A 384 18.26 18.05 4.97
C LEU A 384 18.87 18.23 6.37
N SER A 385 19.37 17.16 6.98
CA SER A 385 20.03 17.23 8.30
C SER A 385 21.38 17.96 8.26
N GLN A 386 22.05 17.92 7.10
CA GLN A 386 23.33 18.57 6.82
C GLN A 386 23.12 19.73 5.84
N ALA A 387 22.07 20.53 6.05
CA ALA A 387 21.66 21.57 5.13
C ALA A 387 22.80 22.56 4.84
N THR A 388 23.09 22.76 3.56
CA THR A 388 24.03 23.79 3.09
C THR A 388 23.53 25.19 3.47
N PRO A 389 24.41 26.21 3.52
CA PRO A 389 23.97 27.58 3.80
C PRO A 389 22.85 28.06 2.85
N GLU A 390 22.91 27.69 1.58
CA GLU A 390 21.88 27.99 0.57
C GLU A 390 20.52 27.38 0.96
N LEU A 391 20.49 26.11 1.35
CA LEU A 391 19.26 25.44 1.79
C LEU A 391 18.73 26.03 3.10
N GLN A 392 19.62 26.43 4.02
CA GLN A 392 19.21 27.10 5.25
C GLN A 392 18.55 28.45 4.98
N SER A 393 19.09 29.25 4.05
CA SER A 393 18.49 30.50 3.60
C SER A 393 17.13 30.28 2.95
N LYS A 394 16.99 29.27 2.08
CA LYS A 394 15.72 28.89 1.47
C LYS A 394 14.65 28.53 2.50
N ILE A 395 15.02 27.71 3.49
CA ILE A 395 14.12 27.32 4.59
C ILE A 395 13.77 28.54 5.45
N ALA A 396 14.72 29.45 5.70
CA ALA A 396 14.46 30.68 6.44
C ALA A 396 13.50 31.61 5.70
N TYR A 397 13.60 31.69 4.37
CA TYR A 397 12.67 32.43 3.54
C TYR A 397 11.26 31.81 3.57
N ALA A 398 11.15 30.48 3.45
CA ALA A 398 9.85 29.79 3.56
C ALA A 398 9.14 30.12 4.88
N LYS A 399 9.88 30.23 6.00
CA LYS A 399 9.31 30.59 7.31
C LYS A 399 8.66 31.97 7.37
N GLN A 400 8.91 32.87 6.43
CA GLN A 400 8.24 34.18 6.38
C GLN A 400 6.75 34.04 6.04
N PHE A 401 6.37 32.98 5.33
CA PHE A 401 4.99 32.64 5.00
C PHE A 401 4.33 31.74 6.05
N ALA A 402 5.07 31.38 7.11
CA ALA A 402 4.58 30.49 8.14
C ALA A 402 3.67 31.24 9.12
N ALA A 403 2.46 30.73 9.31
CA ALA A 403 1.49 31.24 10.27
C ALA A 403 0.79 30.09 11.00
N GLU A 404 0.28 30.36 12.20
CA GLU A 404 -0.59 29.43 12.93
C GLU A 404 -1.80 30.19 13.44
N THR A 405 -2.99 29.79 12.98
CA THR A 405 -4.27 30.33 13.46
C THR A 405 -5.00 29.22 14.19
N VAL A 406 -5.18 29.39 15.51
CA VAL A 406 -5.94 28.43 16.33
C VAL A 406 -7.35 28.97 16.52
N ILE A 407 -8.37 28.26 16.05
CA ILE A 407 -9.78 28.57 16.31
C ILE A 407 -10.17 27.85 17.60
N SER A 408 -10.26 28.58 18.71
CA SER A 408 -10.70 28.13 20.02
C SER A 408 -12.08 28.70 20.36
N ALA A 409 -12.72 28.19 21.41
CA ALA A 409 -14.00 28.73 21.90
C ALA A 409 -13.89 30.23 22.26
N ASP A 410 -12.70 30.69 22.66
CA ASP A 410 -12.47 32.06 23.13
C ASP A 410 -12.36 33.07 21.99
N ASN A 411 -12.09 32.63 20.76
CA ASN A 411 -11.91 33.51 19.59
C ASN A 411 -12.89 33.22 18.44
N LEU A 412 -14.06 32.68 18.78
CA LEU A 412 -15.17 32.54 17.84
C LEU A 412 -15.77 33.91 17.50
N ALA A 413 -16.06 34.11 16.21
CA ALA A 413 -16.87 35.22 15.74
C ALA A 413 -18.37 34.92 15.92
N TYR A 414 -18.80 33.70 15.62
CA TYR A 414 -20.14 33.18 15.88
C TYR A 414 -20.10 31.65 15.97
N THR A 415 -21.07 31.05 16.65
CA THR A 415 -21.34 29.61 16.66
C THR A 415 -22.73 29.32 16.10
N THR A 416 -22.92 28.12 15.55
CA THR A 416 -24.23 27.65 15.09
C THR A 416 -24.99 26.87 16.16
N GLU A 417 -24.37 26.63 17.32
CA GLU A 417 -24.97 25.90 18.45
C GLU A 417 -25.90 26.77 19.31
N GLN A 418 -25.78 28.09 19.21
CA GLN A 418 -26.54 29.07 20.00
C GLN A 418 -27.22 30.07 19.07
N ASP A 419 -28.30 30.70 19.53
CA ASP A 419 -28.96 31.78 18.79
C ASP A 419 -28.06 33.03 18.73
N LEU A 420 -28.12 33.79 17.64
CA LEU A 420 -27.26 34.98 17.43
C LEU A 420 -27.50 36.04 18.52
N LEU A 421 -28.77 36.26 18.91
CA LEU A 421 -29.12 37.27 19.91
C LEU A 421 -28.58 36.88 21.30
N GLU A 422 -28.59 35.58 21.61
CA GLU A 422 -28.06 35.04 22.85
C GLU A 422 -26.52 35.18 22.90
N GLN A 423 -25.85 34.98 21.76
CA GLN A 423 -24.40 35.17 21.63
C GLN A 423 -23.97 36.63 21.77
N GLU A 424 -24.70 37.56 21.13
CA GLU A 424 -24.45 39.01 21.24
C GLU A 424 -24.67 39.51 22.68
N ALA A 425 -25.75 39.06 23.33
CA ALA A 425 -26.03 39.38 24.73
C ALA A 425 -24.96 38.82 25.70
N SER A 426 -24.36 37.68 25.36
CA SER A 426 -23.34 37.03 26.19
C SER A 426 -21.94 37.64 26.02
N ASN A 427 -21.67 38.38 24.94
CA ASN A 427 -20.37 38.97 24.63
C ASN A 427 -20.46 40.46 24.20
N PRO A 428 -21.02 41.35 25.04
CA PRO A 428 -21.21 42.76 24.68
C PRO A 428 -19.88 43.47 24.38
N ASP A 429 -18.81 43.13 25.07
CA ASP A 429 -17.48 43.75 24.88
C ASP A 429 -16.89 43.47 23.48
N LYS A 430 -17.14 42.29 22.92
CA LYS A 430 -16.66 41.93 21.57
C LYS A 430 -17.45 42.66 20.49
N VAL A 431 -18.77 42.79 20.69
CA VAL A 431 -19.67 43.53 19.81
C VAL A 431 -19.28 45.01 19.80
N ASP A 432 -19.06 45.61 20.97
CA ASP A 432 -18.61 47.00 21.10
C ASP A 432 -17.24 47.23 20.42
N ALA A 433 -16.30 46.30 20.56
CA ALA A 433 -15.00 46.38 19.91
C ALA A 433 -15.11 46.27 18.38
N GLU A 434 -16.00 45.41 17.86
CA GLU A 434 -16.26 45.31 16.42
C GLU A 434 -16.91 46.59 15.88
N TRP A 435 -17.89 47.16 16.59
CA TRP A 435 -18.51 48.43 16.22
C TRP A 435 -17.51 49.58 16.20
N ARG A 436 -16.63 49.68 17.20
CA ARG A 436 -15.53 50.67 17.19
C ARG A 436 -14.61 50.50 15.98
N ARG A 437 -14.22 49.26 15.67
CA ARG A 437 -13.40 48.96 14.49
C ARG A 437 -14.07 49.38 13.19
N ARG A 438 -15.37 49.11 13.03
CA ARG A 438 -16.15 49.51 11.85
C ARG A 438 -16.29 51.03 11.74
N LEU A 439 -16.46 51.72 12.87
CA LEU A 439 -16.53 53.19 12.92
C LEU A 439 -15.18 53.85 12.60
N GLU A 440 -14.07 53.26 13.04
CA GLU A 440 -12.70 53.73 12.75
C GLU A 440 -12.26 53.46 11.31
N GLN A 441 -12.78 52.40 10.68
CA GLN A 441 -12.45 52.07 9.29
C GLN A 441 -13.16 52.94 8.26
N GLY A 442 -14.18 53.72 8.66
CA GLY A 442 -14.96 54.58 7.77
C GLY A 442 -15.82 53.77 6.79
N PHE A 443 -17.02 54.26 6.49
CA PHE A 443 -17.92 53.64 5.51
C PHE A 443 -17.35 53.63 4.10
#